data_AF-A0AAD4DPU8-F1
#
_entry.id   AF-A0AAD4DPU8-F1
#
_cell.length_a   1.000
_cell.length_b   1.000
_cell.length_c   1.000
_cell.angle_alpha   90.00
_cell.angle_beta   90.00
_cell.angle_gamma   90.00
#
_symmetry.space_group_name_H-M   'P 1'
#
loop_
_entity.id
_entity.type
_entity.pdbx_description
1 polymer ?
#
loop_
_entity_poly.entity_id
_entity_poly.type
_entity_poly.pdbx_seq_one_letter_code
_entity_poly.pdbx_strand_id
1 'polypeptide(L)'
;TSDSFLECFRNNLLDISVDPCPYGTHSFRCSGYQFLHTVRGWSFRKICDWGGWAENFDNPGTIFKYLLSWNDNPAEAREHYMNPNRPGCDPCYSCGRTCHCG
;
A
#
# COMPACT_ATOMS: atom_id res chain seq x y z
N THR A 1 -18.53 -10.85 -3.73
CA THR A 1 -17.50 -11.11 -2.68
C THR A 1 -16.44 -10.02 -2.60
N SER A 2 -15.99 -9.43 -3.73
CA SER A 2 -15.07 -8.29 -3.70
C SER A 2 -15.74 -6.97 -3.24
N ASP A 3 -17.01 -6.76 -3.58
CA ASP A 3 -17.70 -5.51 -3.26
C ASP A 3 -18.03 -5.36 -1.78
N SER A 4 -18.47 -6.43 -1.12
CA SER A 4 -18.70 -6.45 0.33
C SER A 4 -17.41 -6.23 1.12
N PHE A 5 -16.28 -6.76 0.65
CA PHE A 5 -14.98 -6.50 1.25
C PHE A 5 -14.59 -5.02 1.10
N LEU A 6 -14.74 -4.45 -0.10
CA LEU A 6 -14.42 -3.05 -0.36
C LEU A 6 -15.29 -2.11 0.48
N GLU A 7 -16.57 -2.40 0.62
CA GLU A 7 -17.48 -1.65 1.48
C GLU A 7 -17.01 -1.66 2.93
N CYS A 8 -16.75 -2.84 3.51
CA CYS A 8 -16.20 -2.95 4.87
C CYS A 8 -14.86 -2.23 5.01
N PHE A 9 -13.96 -2.37 4.03
CA PHE A 9 -12.66 -1.71 4.06
C PHE A 9 -12.79 -0.18 4.05
N ARG A 10 -13.67 0.37 3.20
CA ARG A 10 -13.95 1.80 3.15
C ARG A 10 -14.58 2.31 4.44
N ASN A 11 -15.51 1.54 5.03
CA ASN A 11 -16.11 1.88 6.33
C ASN A 11 -15.05 1.92 7.45
N ASN A 12 -14.14 0.95 7.49
CA ASN A 12 -13.04 0.96 8.46
C ASN A 12 -12.10 2.16 8.29
N LEU A 13 -11.86 2.62 7.05
CA LEU A 13 -11.07 3.84 6.80
C LEU A 13 -11.79 5.09 7.31
N LEU A 14 -13.11 5.17 7.11
CA LEU A 14 -13.93 6.25 7.64
C LEU A 14 -13.92 6.29 9.17
N ASP A 15 -13.94 5.12 9.84
CA ASP A 15 -13.87 5.02 11.30
C ASP A 15 -12.58 5.63 11.88
N ILE A 16 -11.48 5.60 11.13
CA ILE A 16 -10.21 6.25 11.49
C ILE A 16 -10.02 7.62 10.82
N SER A 17 -11.08 8.21 10.26
CA SER A 17 -11.09 9.53 9.60
C SER A 17 -10.14 9.64 8.39
N VAL A 18 -9.94 8.54 7.65
CA VAL A 18 -9.18 8.50 6.40
C VAL A 18 -10.15 8.48 5.22
N ASP A 19 -9.97 9.36 4.23
CA ASP A 19 -10.77 9.35 3.00
C ASP A 19 -10.59 8.01 2.27
N PRO A 20 -11.67 7.22 2.06
CA PRO A 20 -11.58 5.93 1.38
C PRO A 20 -11.44 6.01 -0.14
N CYS A 21 -11.71 7.17 -0.76
CA CYS A 21 -11.75 7.35 -2.21
C CYS A 21 -10.49 6.86 -2.96
N PRO A 22 -9.25 7.15 -2.51
CA PRO A 22 -8.04 6.69 -3.18
C PRO A 22 -7.66 5.22 -2.88
N TYR A 23 -8.37 4.53 -1.97
CA TYR A 23 -7.98 3.20 -1.50
C TYR A 23 -8.89 2.09 -2.07
N GLY A 24 -8.24 1.09 -2.67
CA GLY A 24 -8.91 -0.11 -3.20
C GLY A 24 -8.35 -1.40 -2.62
N THR A 25 -8.80 -2.53 -3.16
CA THR A 25 -8.31 -3.87 -2.80
C THR A 25 -6.80 -4.01 -3.03
N HIS A 26 -6.27 -3.37 -4.06
CA HIS A 26 -4.83 -3.31 -4.31
C HIS A 26 -4.08 -2.57 -3.20
N SER A 27 -4.61 -1.42 -2.75
CA SER A 27 -4.03 -0.65 -1.63
C SER A 27 -4.02 -1.47 -0.35
N PHE A 28 -5.11 -2.16 -0.02
CA PHE A 28 -5.17 -3.05 1.14
C PHE A 28 -4.11 -4.15 1.09
N ARG A 29 -3.94 -4.79 -0.07
CA ARG A 29 -2.92 -5.82 -0.27
C ARG A 29 -1.51 -5.25 -0.14
N CYS A 30 -1.17 -4.22 -0.90
CA CYS A 30 0.15 -3.58 -0.84
C CYS A 30 0.50 -3.13 0.59
N SER A 31 -0.35 -2.32 1.20
CA SER A 31 -0.10 -1.79 2.55
C SER A 31 -0.02 -2.90 3.59
N GLY A 32 -0.83 -3.95 3.46
CA GLY A 32 -0.78 -5.12 4.33
C GLY A 32 0.57 -5.84 4.29
N TYR A 33 1.10 -6.11 3.09
CA TYR A 33 2.41 -6.75 2.95
C TYR A 33 3.54 -5.86 3.48
N GLN A 34 3.47 -4.55 3.21
CA GLN A 34 4.45 -3.60 3.70
C GLN A 34 4.45 -3.50 5.22
N PHE A 35 3.27 -3.44 5.87
CA PHE A 35 3.13 -3.45 7.32
C PHE A 35 3.70 -4.72 7.97
N LEU A 36 3.44 -5.89 7.37
CA LEU A 36 3.97 -7.16 7.89
C LEU A 36 5.51 -7.18 7.84
N HIS A 37 6.11 -6.59 6.82
CA HIS A 37 7.57 -6.48 6.72
C HIS A 37 8.13 -5.43 7.70
N THR A 38 7.67 -4.18 7.61
CA THR A 38 8.30 -3.05 8.31
C THR A 38 7.96 -2.98 9.79
N VAL A 39 6.70 -3.29 10.15
CA VAL A 39 6.22 -3.17 11.53
C VAL A 39 6.30 -4.49 12.26
N ARG A 40 5.92 -5.60 11.60
CA ARG A 40 5.93 -6.93 12.23
C ARG A 40 7.24 -7.69 12.06
N GLY A 41 8.17 -7.19 11.23
CA GLY A 41 9.48 -7.81 11.01
C GLY A 41 9.39 -9.19 10.36
N TRP A 42 8.31 -9.50 9.63
CA TRP A 42 8.17 -10.81 9.01
C TRP A 42 9.16 -10.97 7.86
N SER A 43 9.79 -12.15 7.78
CA SER A 43 10.63 -12.49 6.64
C SER A 43 9.80 -12.59 5.36
N PHE A 44 10.43 -12.31 4.21
CA PHE A 44 9.75 -12.39 2.91
C PHE A 44 9.09 -13.75 2.68
N ARG A 45 9.69 -14.85 3.14
CA ARG A 45 9.11 -16.19 3.02
C ARG A 45 7.78 -16.30 3.77
N LYS A 46 7.74 -15.84 5.02
CA LYS A 46 6.53 -15.83 5.85
C LYS A 46 5.44 -14.92 5.27
N ILE A 47 5.82 -13.81 4.66
CA ILE A 47 4.89 -12.90 3.96
C ILE A 47 4.34 -13.56 2.69
N CYS A 48 5.18 -14.26 1.92
CA CYS A 48 4.77 -15.00 0.75
C CYS A 48 3.84 -16.16 1.11
N ASP A 49 4.09 -16.86 2.22
CA ASP A 49 3.18 -17.91 2.73
C ASP A 49 1.81 -17.32 3.07
N TRP A 50 1.78 -16.21 3.81
CA TRP A 50 0.54 -15.51 4.17
C TRP A 50 -0.20 -14.94 2.96
N GLY A 51 0.54 -14.46 1.95
CA GLY A 51 0.00 -13.90 0.72
C GLY A 51 -0.45 -14.92 -0.31
N GLY A 52 -0.23 -16.22 -0.07
CA GLY A 52 -0.51 -17.29 -1.03
C GLY A 52 0.43 -17.30 -2.25
N TRP A 53 1.66 -16.79 -2.09
CA TRP A 53 2.68 -16.71 -3.15
C TRP A 53 3.78 -17.78 -3.04
N ALA A 54 3.88 -18.42 -1.88
CA ALA A 54 4.97 -19.33 -1.56
C ALA A 54 4.94 -20.68 -2.27
N GLU A 55 3.81 -21.04 -2.89
CA GLU A 55 3.71 -22.34 -3.55
C GLU A 55 4.59 -22.47 -4.79
N ASN A 56 4.91 -21.36 -5.48
CA ASN A 56 5.74 -21.45 -6.69
C ASN A 56 6.84 -20.40 -6.85
N PHE A 57 6.85 -19.26 -6.14
CA PHE A 57 7.80 -18.14 -6.40
C PHE A 57 7.94 -17.73 -7.89
N ASP A 58 7.10 -18.24 -8.80
CA ASP A 58 7.19 -18.09 -10.26
C ASP A 58 6.92 -16.66 -10.74
N ASN A 59 6.54 -15.77 -9.82
CA ASN A 59 6.29 -14.37 -10.13
C ASN A 59 7.02 -13.44 -9.14
N PRO A 60 8.37 -13.45 -9.15
CA PRO A 60 9.16 -12.60 -8.26
C PRO A 60 8.88 -11.12 -8.51
N GLY A 61 8.55 -10.73 -9.75
CA GLY A 61 8.18 -9.36 -10.09
C GLY A 61 6.91 -8.87 -9.38
N THR A 62 5.93 -9.74 -9.15
CA THR A 62 4.72 -9.40 -8.39
C THR A 62 5.00 -9.24 -6.90
N ILE A 63 5.81 -10.13 -6.34
CA ILE A 63 6.28 -10.05 -4.95
C ILE A 63 7.01 -8.72 -4.72
N PHE A 64 7.95 -8.37 -5.60
CA PHE A 64 8.64 -7.09 -5.56
C PHE A 64 7.69 -5.90 -5.71
N LYS A 65 6.72 -5.94 -6.62
CA LYS A 65 5.72 -4.86 -6.78
C LYS A 65 4.91 -4.63 -5.52
N TYR A 66 4.51 -5.66 -4.78
CA TYR A 66 3.75 -5.47 -3.54
C TYR A 66 4.64 -5.01 -2.37
N LEU A 67 5.89 -5.48 -2.30
CA LEU A 67 6.79 -5.19 -1.18
C LEU A 67 7.55 -3.88 -1.31
N LEU A 68 8.08 -3.58 -2.50
CA LEU A 68 8.78 -2.33 -2.80
C LEU A 68 7.84 -1.25 -3.31
N SER A 69 6.65 -1.60 -3.83
CA SER A 69 5.76 -0.70 -4.57
C SER A 69 6.54 -0.03 -5.70
N TRP A 70 6.53 -0.64 -6.88
CA TRP A 70 7.26 -0.15 -8.07
C TRP A 70 6.92 1.30 -8.45
N ASN A 71 5.78 1.82 -7.97
CA ASN A 71 5.38 3.21 -8.13
C ASN A 71 5.94 4.16 -7.06
N ASP A 72 6.63 3.66 -6.03
CA ASP A 72 7.28 4.48 -5.02
C ASP A 72 8.44 5.23 -5.69
N ASN A 73 8.49 6.54 -5.47
CA ASN A 73 9.59 7.38 -5.89
C ASN A 73 10.82 7.01 -5.05
N PRO A 74 11.93 6.54 -5.65
CA PRO A 74 13.12 6.14 -4.89
C PRO A 74 13.81 7.32 -4.18
N ALA A 75 13.50 8.56 -4.57
CA ALA A 75 13.97 9.76 -3.88
C ALA A 75 13.14 10.08 -2.61
N GLU A 76 12.01 9.42 -2.41
CA GLU A 76 11.13 9.63 -1.27
C GLU A 76 11.46 8.66 -0.14
N ALA A 77 11.66 9.17 1.07
CA ALA A 77 11.87 8.30 2.24
C ALA A 77 10.63 7.44 2.49
N ARG A 78 10.84 6.14 2.71
CA ARG A 78 9.76 5.15 2.77
C ARG A 78 8.77 5.43 3.90
N GLU A 79 9.24 5.93 5.04
CA GLU A 79 8.38 6.35 6.14
C GLU A 79 7.33 7.40 5.73
N HIS A 80 7.59 8.18 4.68
CA HIS A 80 6.66 9.21 4.22
C HIS A 80 5.42 8.65 3.52
N TYR A 81 5.50 7.46 2.90
CA TYR A 81 4.32 6.75 2.36
C TYR A 81 3.42 6.21 3.46
N MET A 82 3.97 6.02 4.66
CA MET A 82 3.30 5.42 5.80
C MET A 82 2.98 6.43 6.91
N ASN A 83 3.30 7.72 6.70
CA ASN A 83 3.10 8.75 7.70
C ASN A 83 1.73 9.43 7.50
N PRO A 84 0.71 9.11 8.31
CA PRO A 84 -0.61 9.74 8.21
C PRO A 84 -0.58 11.23 8.58
N ASN A 85 0.46 11.67 9.29
CA ASN A 85 0.65 13.07 9.68
C ASN A 85 1.54 13.83 8.69
N ARG A 86 1.85 13.23 7.52
CA ARG A 86 2.66 13.92 6.53
C ARG A 86 1.87 15.13 6.00
N PRO A 87 2.42 16.35 6.10
CA PRO A 87 1.76 17.52 5.53
C PRO A 87 1.62 17.34 4.02
N GLY A 88 0.41 17.56 3.50
CA GLY A 88 0.14 17.54 2.07
C GLY A 88 1.00 18.55 1.33
N CYS A 89 1.41 18.21 0.11
CA CYS A 89 2.03 19.15 -0.81
C CYS A 89 0.99 19.94 -1.60
N ASP A 90 1.42 21.06 -2.17
CA ASP A 90 0.64 21.80 -3.17
C ASP A 90 0.20 20.84 -4.30
N PRO A 91 -1.02 20.97 -4.83
CA PRO A 91 -1.52 20.10 -5.88
C PRO A 91 -0.58 20.11 -7.09
N CYS A 92 -0.21 18.92 -7.55
CA CYS A 92 0.62 18.79 -8.74
C CYS A 92 -0.09 19.42 -9.93
N TYR A 93 0.60 20.34 -10.62
CA TYR A 93 0.05 21.06 -11.79
C TYR A 93 -0.29 20.12 -12.95
N SER A 94 0.34 18.94 -13.01
CA SER A 94 0.14 17.97 -14.08
C SER A 94 -1.06 17.05 -13.86
N CYS A 95 -1.34 16.64 -12.61
CA CYS A 95 -2.38 15.64 -12.33
C CYS A 95 -3.51 16.13 -11.40
N GLY A 96 -3.41 17.34 -10.83
CA GLY A 96 -4.43 17.95 -9.98
C GLY A 96 -4.62 17.28 -8.62
N ARG A 97 -3.77 16.31 -8.26
CA ARG A 97 -3.78 15.64 -6.95
C ARG A 97 -2.69 16.21 -6.05
N THR A 98 -2.91 16.17 -4.74
CA THR A 98 -1.87 16.37 -3.72
C THR A 98 -0.93 15.17 -3.70
N CYS A 99 -0.17 14.97 -4.77
CA CYS A 99 0.93 13.99 -4.81
C CYS A 99 2.28 14.68 -4.92
N HIS A 100 3.29 14.08 -4.30
CA HIS A 100 4.71 14.45 -4.41
C HIS A 100 5.35 13.96 -5.71
N CYS A 101 4.52 13.81 -6.73
CA CYS A 101 4.89 13.45 -8.09
C CYS A 101 5.59 14.67 -8.72
N GLY A 102 6.92 14.69 -8.65
CA GLY A 102 7.76 15.54 -9.50
C GLY A 102 7.79 15.02 -10.93
#